data_AF-A0A1Z9WTZ8-F1
#
_entry.id   AF-A0A1Z9WTZ8-F1
#
_cell.length_a   1.000
_cell.length_b   1.000
_cell.length_c   1.000
_cell.angle_alpha   90.00
_cell.angle_beta   90.00
_cell.angle_gamma   90.00
#
_symmetry.space_group_name_H-M   'P 1'
#
loop_
_entity.id
_entity.type
_entity.pdbx_description
1 polymer ?
#
loop_
_entity_poly.entity_id
_entity_poly.type
_entity_poly.pdbx_seq_one_letter_code
_entity_poly.pdbx_strand_id
1 'polypeptide(L)'
;LGTLPDEFTNYQRSHTKIDRNAGKGHCAWGSEVDLDPFFGIMAVAPPSEWGPVGTPEPRAFGGNMDNKDLRPGTTLYLPVFNEGALFSAGDGHAKQGHGEVCITALETALIGKFRLTVRKDLSISMPYAETNEWYMTMGFNMNLEEAAKQALREMIALVGCNSSMTRDDIYMLLSMSADLHVTQLVDINKGVHMIFNKKYLP
;
A
#
# COMPACT_ATOMS: atom_id res chain seq x y z
N LEU A 1 -13.75 15.52 -6.94
CA LEU A 1 -13.13 14.38 -6.23
C LEU A 1 -11.92 13.91 -7.06
N GLY A 2 -10.99 13.17 -6.46
CA GLY A 2 -9.79 12.69 -7.15
C GLY A 2 -8.66 13.73 -7.11
N THR A 3 -7.60 13.48 -7.85
CA THR A 3 -6.43 14.36 -7.95
C THR A 3 -6.72 15.66 -8.71
N LEU A 4 -7.74 15.67 -9.58
CA LEU A 4 -8.12 16.83 -10.41
C LEU A 4 -9.58 17.25 -10.17
N PRO A 5 -9.95 17.66 -8.94
CA PRO A 5 -11.34 17.90 -8.57
C PRO A 5 -11.97 19.11 -9.28
N ASP A 6 -11.16 20.07 -9.73
CA ASP A 6 -11.61 21.31 -10.38
C ASP A 6 -11.80 21.15 -11.90
N GLU A 7 -11.24 20.09 -12.48
CA GLU A 7 -11.32 19.81 -13.93
C GLU A 7 -12.39 18.75 -14.24
N PHE A 8 -12.49 17.71 -13.40
CA PHE A 8 -13.46 16.62 -13.55
C PHE A 8 -14.64 16.82 -12.58
N THR A 9 -15.52 17.75 -12.93
CA THR A 9 -16.63 18.20 -12.06
C THR A 9 -17.91 17.38 -12.18
N ASN A 10 -18.05 16.58 -13.25
CA ASN A 10 -19.22 15.74 -13.46
C ASN A 10 -19.11 14.43 -12.67
N TYR A 11 -20.17 14.07 -11.93
CA TYR A 11 -20.27 12.74 -11.36
C TYR A 11 -20.48 11.72 -12.49
N GLN A 12 -19.62 10.71 -12.56
CA GLN A 12 -19.67 9.64 -13.54
C GLN A 12 -19.62 8.29 -12.83
N ARG A 13 -20.40 7.33 -13.33
CA ARG A 13 -20.35 5.93 -12.90
C ARG A 13 -20.32 5.04 -14.14
N SER A 14 -19.37 4.12 -14.18
CA SER A 14 -19.24 3.13 -15.24
C SER A 14 -19.16 1.73 -14.64
N HIS A 15 -19.71 0.75 -15.35
CA HIS A 15 -19.61 -0.66 -14.97
C HIS A 15 -18.73 -1.37 -16.00
N THR A 16 -17.50 -1.67 -15.61
CA THR A 16 -16.57 -2.46 -16.42
C THR A 16 -16.89 -3.94 -16.28
N LYS A 17 -17.04 -4.65 -17.40
CA LYS A 17 -17.31 -6.09 -17.39
C LYS A 17 -16.03 -6.86 -17.06
N ILE A 18 -16.04 -7.63 -15.98
CA ILE A 18 -14.92 -8.50 -15.59
C ILE A 18 -15.06 -9.86 -16.26
N ASP A 19 -14.12 -10.21 -17.14
CA ASP A 19 -13.90 -11.57 -17.64
C ASP A 19 -12.77 -12.24 -16.86
N ARG A 20 -13.15 -13.11 -15.92
CA ARG A 20 -12.22 -13.82 -15.04
C ARG A 20 -11.38 -14.86 -15.78
N ASN A 21 -11.90 -15.44 -16.86
CA ASN A 21 -11.20 -16.47 -17.62
C ASN A 21 -10.12 -15.85 -18.50
N ALA A 22 -10.42 -14.71 -19.11
CA ALA A 22 -9.47 -13.96 -19.92
C ALA A 22 -8.49 -13.13 -19.06
N GLY A 23 -8.81 -12.89 -17.78
CA GLY A 23 -8.03 -11.97 -16.94
C GLY A 23 -8.17 -10.51 -17.39
N LYS A 24 -9.34 -10.12 -17.91
CA LYS A 24 -9.58 -8.81 -18.53
C LYS A 24 -10.78 -8.08 -17.92
N GLY A 25 -10.67 -6.75 -17.85
CA GLY A 25 -11.80 -5.84 -17.65
C GLY A 25 -12.12 -5.10 -18.95
N HIS A 26 -13.36 -5.17 -19.42
CA HIS A 26 -13.82 -4.48 -20.63
C HIS A 26 -14.60 -3.23 -20.23
N CYS A 27 -14.01 -2.06 -20.43
CA CYS A 27 -14.59 -0.78 -20.05
C CYS A 27 -15.73 -0.40 -21.00
N ALA A 28 -16.77 0.28 -20.49
CA ALA A 28 -17.92 0.68 -21.28
C ALA A 28 -17.59 1.60 -22.47
N TRP A 29 -16.43 2.29 -22.43
CA TRP A 29 -15.91 3.15 -23.49
C TRP A 29 -14.97 2.43 -24.48
N GLY A 30 -14.86 1.10 -24.40
CA GLY A 30 -14.16 0.28 -25.40
C GLY A 30 -12.70 -0.05 -25.10
N SER A 31 -12.11 0.46 -24.03
CA SER A 31 -10.77 0.04 -23.58
C SER A 31 -10.82 -1.30 -22.84
N GLU A 32 -9.67 -1.98 -22.78
CA GLU A 32 -9.47 -3.18 -21.96
C GLU A 32 -8.31 -2.98 -20.98
N VAL A 33 -8.40 -3.62 -19.81
CA VAL A 33 -7.34 -3.63 -18.80
C VAL A 33 -7.08 -5.05 -18.31
N ASP A 34 -5.81 -5.36 -18.02
CA ASP A 34 -5.43 -6.61 -17.38
C ASP A 34 -5.82 -6.60 -15.90
N LEU A 35 -6.53 -7.62 -15.46
CA LEU A 35 -6.88 -7.80 -14.05
C LEU A 35 -5.62 -8.17 -13.24
N ASP A 36 -5.48 -7.57 -12.07
CA ASP A 36 -4.43 -7.86 -11.10
C ASP A 36 -5.01 -7.58 -9.71
N PRO A 37 -5.82 -8.52 -9.17
CA PRO A 37 -6.68 -8.23 -8.04
C PRO A 37 -5.93 -8.17 -6.70
N PHE A 38 -6.31 -7.22 -5.84
CA PHE A 38 -5.77 -7.06 -4.49
C PHE A 38 -6.79 -6.37 -3.57
N PHE A 39 -6.51 -6.35 -2.26
CA PHE A 39 -7.32 -5.63 -1.27
C PHE A 39 -6.71 -4.25 -1.02
N GLY A 40 -7.48 -3.18 -1.21
CA GLY A 40 -7.09 -1.80 -0.89
C GLY A 40 -6.96 -1.58 0.61
N ILE A 41 -7.88 -2.18 1.39
CA ILE A 41 -7.88 -2.13 2.86
C ILE A 41 -7.32 -3.42 3.45
N MET A 42 -6.24 -3.29 4.22
CA MET A 42 -5.77 -4.27 5.19
C MET A 42 -5.33 -3.55 6.45
N ALA A 43 -5.92 -3.91 7.59
CA ALA A 43 -5.80 -3.12 8.81
C ALA A 43 -5.79 -3.98 10.07
N VAL A 44 -5.16 -3.46 11.11
CA VAL A 44 -5.36 -3.87 12.52
C VAL A 44 -6.09 -2.75 13.26
N ALA A 45 -6.62 -3.01 14.46
CA ALA A 45 -7.22 -1.95 15.26
C ALA A 45 -6.17 -0.87 15.61
N PRO A 46 -6.49 0.42 15.39
CA PRO A 46 -5.57 1.54 15.62
C PRO A 46 -5.28 1.75 17.12
N PRO A 47 -4.26 2.56 17.48
CA PRO A 47 -4.04 2.98 18.87
C PRO A 47 -5.33 3.46 19.53
N SER A 48 -5.62 2.94 20.74
CA SER A 48 -6.88 3.21 21.44
C SER A 48 -7.13 4.71 21.66
N GLU A 49 -6.07 5.49 21.86
CA GLU A 49 -6.10 6.94 22.05
C GLU A 49 -6.55 7.72 20.81
N TRP A 50 -6.55 7.11 19.62
CA TRP A 50 -7.07 7.75 18.40
C TRP A 50 -8.60 7.63 18.29
N GLY A 51 -9.23 6.78 19.12
CA GLY A 51 -10.63 6.45 18.98
C GLY A 51 -10.96 5.74 17.67
N PRO A 52 -12.26 5.72 17.27
CA PRO A 52 -12.66 5.14 16.00
C PRO A 52 -12.06 5.90 14.82
N VAL A 53 -11.40 5.17 13.91
CA VAL A 53 -10.85 5.71 12.65
C VAL A 53 -11.69 5.18 11.49
N GLY A 54 -12.05 6.06 10.55
CA GLY A 54 -12.81 5.69 9.35
C GLY A 54 -11.98 4.86 8.39
N THR A 55 -12.65 4.05 7.56
CA THR A 55 -11.98 3.22 6.55
C THR A 55 -11.18 3.97 5.48
N PRO A 56 -11.44 5.24 5.09
CA PRO A 56 -10.68 5.92 4.04
C PRO A 56 -9.28 6.42 4.42
N GLU A 57 -8.86 6.33 5.69
CA GLU A 57 -7.57 6.87 6.12
C GLU A 57 -6.53 5.75 6.29
N PRO A 58 -5.42 5.76 5.52
CA PRO A 58 -4.26 4.94 5.87
C PRO A 58 -3.36 5.64 6.89
N ARG A 59 -2.84 4.86 7.84
CA ARG A 59 -1.84 5.27 8.85
C ARG A 59 -0.99 4.07 9.29
N ALA A 60 -0.36 4.17 10.46
CA ALA A 60 0.46 3.12 11.06
C ALA A 60 -0.28 1.77 11.27
N PHE A 61 -1.61 1.76 11.33
CA PHE A 61 -2.41 0.54 11.49
C PHE A 61 -2.73 -0.17 10.15
N GLY A 62 -2.17 0.31 9.04
CA GLY A 62 -2.62 -0.03 7.70
C GLY A 62 -3.77 0.89 7.29
N GLY A 63 -4.95 0.33 7.05
CA GLY A 63 -6.12 1.09 6.59
C GLY A 63 -6.23 1.05 5.06
N ASN A 64 -6.71 2.14 4.46
CA ASN A 64 -6.84 2.31 2.99
C ASN A 64 -5.49 2.52 2.32
N MET A 65 -4.67 1.47 2.26
CA MET A 65 -3.31 1.62 1.75
C MET A 65 -3.28 1.70 0.23
N ASP A 66 -4.26 1.09 -0.45
CA ASP A 66 -4.42 1.08 -1.90
C ASP A 66 -3.11 0.81 -2.64
N ASN A 67 -2.39 -0.18 -2.12
CA ASN A 67 -1.11 -0.58 -2.66
C ASN A 67 -1.25 -1.88 -3.44
N LYS A 68 -1.33 -1.75 -4.77
CA LYS A 68 -1.48 -2.89 -5.70
C LYS A 68 -0.39 -3.96 -5.59
N ASP A 69 0.75 -3.63 -4.99
CA ASP A 69 1.85 -4.58 -4.79
C ASP A 69 1.66 -5.45 -3.53
N LEU A 70 0.65 -5.16 -2.70
CA LEU A 70 0.15 -6.02 -1.61
C LEU A 70 -0.78 -7.11 -2.14
N ARG A 71 -0.22 -7.96 -2.99
CA ARG A 71 -0.93 -9.05 -3.69
C ARG A 71 -0.44 -10.44 -3.23
N PRO A 72 -1.05 -11.54 -3.69
CA PRO A 72 -0.58 -12.88 -3.34
C PRO A 72 0.92 -13.07 -3.60
N GLY A 73 1.64 -13.59 -2.60
CA GLY A 73 3.10 -13.70 -2.60
C GLY A 73 3.81 -12.64 -1.78
N THR A 74 3.11 -11.56 -1.39
CA THR A 74 3.63 -10.53 -0.49
C THR A 74 3.29 -10.85 0.97
N THR A 75 4.24 -10.59 1.88
CA THR A 75 4.01 -10.61 3.33
C THR A 75 3.93 -9.17 3.83
N LEU A 76 2.80 -8.78 4.41
CA LEU A 76 2.58 -7.49 5.04
C LEU A 76 2.82 -7.59 6.56
N TYR A 77 3.61 -6.68 7.09
CA TYR A 77 3.86 -6.52 8.52
C TYR A 77 3.11 -5.30 9.03
N LEU A 78 2.30 -5.50 10.07
CA LEU A 78 1.49 -4.45 10.70
C LEU A 78 1.88 -4.32 12.19
N PRO A 79 2.16 -3.10 12.69
CA PRO A 79 2.32 -2.87 14.12
C PRO A 79 1.05 -3.25 14.89
N VAL A 80 1.18 -3.96 16.01
CA VAL A 80 0.02 -4.38 16.82
C VAL A 80 -0.19 -3.42 17.98
N PHE A 81 -1.31 -2.70 17.99
CA PHE A 81 -1.64 -1.72 19.03
C PHE A 81 -2.59 -2.24 20.11
N ASN A 82 -3.38 -3.26 19.79
CA ASN A 82 -4.41 -3.81 20.68
C ASN A 82 -4.31 -5.33 20.75
N GLU A 83 -4.83 -5.91 21.84
CA GLU A 83 -4.87 -7.35 22.02
C GLU A 83 -5.60 -8.03 20.85
N GLY A 84 -5.03 -9.13 20.36
CA GLY A 84 -5.56 -9.88 19.22
C GLY A 84 -5.38 -9.20 17.86
N ALA A 85 -4.78 -8.01 17.81
CA ALA A 85 -4.60 -7.15 16.63
C ALA A 85 -5.91 -6.68 15.96
N LEU A 86 -6.97 -7.50 15.96
CA LEU A 86 -8.27 -7.22 15.34
C LEU A 86 -8.13 -6.94 13.84
N PHE A 87 -7.44 -7.86 13.14
CA PHE A 87 -7.20 -7.76 11.71
C PHE A 87 -8.50 -7.73 10.90
N SER A 88 -8.56 -6.86 9.89
CA SER A 88 -9.63 -6.79 8.91
C SER A 88 -9.07 -6.51 7.51
N ALA A 89 -9.80 -6.94 6.49
CA ALA A 89 -9.48 -6.67 5.09
C ALA A 89 -10.76 -6.40 4.29
N GLY A 90 -10.67 -5.54 3.29
CA GLY A 90 -11.81 -5.12 2.47
C GLY A 90 -11.33 -4.34 1.25
N ASP A 91 -12.29 -3.68 0.60
CA ASP A 91 -12.04 -2.83 -0.58
C ASP A 91 -11.35 -3.59 -1.73
N GLY A 92 -12.11 -4.47 -2.37
CA GLY A 92 -11.55 -5.35 -3.39
C GLY A 92 -11.36 -4.62 -4.71
N HIS A 93 -10.13 -4.57 -5.22
CA HIS A 93 -9.84 -3.98 -6.51
C HIS A 93 -9.53 -5.08 -7.51
N ALA A 94 -10.19 -5.08 -8.67
CA ALA A 94 -9.81 -5.98 -9.77
C ALA A 94 -8.62 -5.44 -10.56
N LYS A 95 -8.41 -4.12 -10.54
CA LYS A 95 -7.27 -3.42 -11.12
C LYS A 95 -7.15 -2.02 -10.56
N GLN A 96 -5.93 -1.62 -10.20
CA GLN A 96 -5.58 -0.24 -9.86
C GLN A 96 -4.20 0.13 -10.45
N GLY A 97 -4.00 1.41 -10.76
CA GLY A 97 -2.69 2.00 -11.04
C GLY A 97 -2.14 2.74 -9.82
N HIS A 98 -0.81 2.84 -9.70
CA HIS A 98 -0.19 3.71 -8.69
C HIS A 98 -0.72 5.14 -8.81
N GLY A 99 -1.17 5.69 -7.69
CA GLY A 99 -1.75 7.03 -7.58
C GLY A 99 -3.27 7.07 -7.43
N GLU A 100 -4.00 6.03 -7.86
CA GLU A 100 -5.48 5.95 -7.76
C GLU A 100 -6.18 7.29 -8.08
N VAL A 101 -5.82 7.88 -9.21
CA VAL A 101 -5.96 9.34 -9.43
C VAL A 101 -7.40 9.87 -9.43
N CYS A 102 -8.41 9.00 -9.52
CA CYS A 102 -9.82 9.38 -9.62
C CYS A 102 -10.71 8.86 -8.47
N ILE A 103 -10.13 8.63 -7.28
CA ILE A 103 -10.77 8.09 -6.04
C ILE A 103 -10.95 6.58 -6.03
N THR A 104 -11.30 5.98 -7.16
CA THR A 104 -11.66 4.55 -7.19
C THR A 104 -10.81 3.79 -8.17
N ALA A 105 -10.63 2.51 -7.88
CA ALA A 105 -10.10 1.52 -8.78
C ALA A 105 -11.21 0.89 -9.65
N LEU A 106 -10.89 -0.23 -10.31
CA LEU A 106 -11.91 -1.15 -10.78
C LEU A 106 -12.46 -1.95 -9.57
N GLU A 107 -13.44 -1.37 -8.89
CA GLU A 107 -14.02 -1.95 -7.67
C GLU A 107 -14.74 -3.29 -7.91
N THR A 108 -14.52 -4.25 -7.00
CA THR A 108 -15.14 -5.57 -7.06
C THR A 108 -15.20 -6.29 -5.70
N ALA A 109 -15.98 -7.37 -5.64
CA ALA A 109 -15.96 -8.27 -4.49
C ALA A 109 -14.82 -9.28 -4.63
N LEU A 110 -14.01 -9.44 -3.58
CA LEU A 110 -12.94 -10.43 -3.50
C LEU A 110 -13.14 -11.41 -2.36
N ILE A 111 -12.59 -12.62 -2.53
CA ILE A 111 -12.44 -13.61 -1.47
C ILE A 111 -10.94 -13.88 -1.32
N GLY A 112 -10.40 -13.61 -0.13
CA GLY A 112 -8.98 -13.74 0.18
C GLY A 112 -8.72 -14.82 1.22
N LYS A 113 -7.53 -15.43 1.17
CA LYS A 113 -7.02 -16.33 2.21
C LYS A 113 -5.75 -15.73 2.80
N PHE A 114 -5.78 -15.45 4.09
CA PHE A 114 -4.67 -14.84 4.82
C PHE A 114 -4.10 -15.83 5.83
N ARG A 115 -2.79 -15.76 6.06
CA ARG A 115 -2.11 -16.43 7.17
C ARG A 115 -1.60 -15.34 8.12
N LEU A 116 -2.11 -15.32 9.34
CA LEU A 116 -1.71 -14.36 10.36
C LEU A 116 -0.68 -15.02 11.30
N THR A 117 0.45 -14.35 11.48
CA THR A 117 1.54 -14.80 12.36
C THR A 117 1.94 -13.66 13.27
N VAL A 118 1.98 -13.90 14.59
CA VAL A 118 2.47 -12.91 15.55
C VAL A 118 4.00 -12.95 15.61
N ARG A 119 4.64 -11.79 15.41
CA ARG A 119 6.10 -11.62 15.46
C ARG A 119 6.50 -10.79 16.68
N LYS A 120 6.82 -11.47 17.79
CA LYS A 120 7.22 -10.83 19.06
C LYS A 120 8.67 -10.32 19.05
N ASP A 121 9.43 -10.74 18.06
CA ASP A 121 10.83 -10.39 17.84
C ASP A 121 11.00 -9.09 17.05
N LEU A 122 9.92 -8.54 16.49
CA LEU A 122 9.93 -7.30 15.72
C LEU A 122 9.31 -6.15 16.52
N SER A 123 9.90 -4.98 16.38
CA SER A 123 9.35 -3.71 16.89
C SER A 123 9.30 -2.72 15.73
N ILE A 124 8.11 -2.52 15.17
CA ILE A 124 7.89 -1.68 14.00
C ILE A 124 6.85 -0.59 14.31
N SER A 125 7.03 0.60 13.73
CA SER A 125 6.13 1.75 13.91
C SER A 125 5.21 2.00 12.72
N MET A 126 5.58 1.48 11.54
CA MET A 126 4.84 1.65 10.29
C MET A 126 4.69 0.30 9.58
N PRO A 127 3.64 0.14 8.75
CA PRO A 127 3.55 -1.01 7.86
C PRO A 127 4.71 -1.05 6.89
N TYR A 128 5.22 -2.26 6.66
CA TYR A 128 6.10 -2.58 5.55
C TYR A 128 5.72 -3.95 5.01
N ALA A 129 6.12 -4.22 3.78
CA ALA A 129 5.89 -5.48 3.11
C ALA A 129 7.17 -6.03 2.51
N GLU A 130 7.17 -7.32 2.21
CA GLU A 130 8.27 -7.93 1.49
C GLU A 130 7.81 -9.10 0.64
N THR A 131 8.64 -9.43 -0.33
CA THR A 131 8.69 -10.73 -0.97
C THR A 131 10.04 -11.38 -0.69
N ASN A 132 10.33 -12.51 -1.33
CA ASN A 132 11.67 -13.08 -1.33
C ASN A 132 12.70 -12.17 -2.03
N GLU A 133 12.25 -11.26 -2.90
CA GLU A 133 13.13 -10.48 -3.78
C GLU A 133 13.28 -9.03 -3.34
N TRP A 134 12.28 -8.44 -2.69
CA TRP A 134 12.29 -7.02 -2.37
C TRP A 134 11.67 -6.70 -1.03
N TYR A 135 12.13 -5.61 -0.43
CA TYR A 135 11.45 -4.90 0.65
C TYR A 135 10.58 -3.78 0.07
N MET A 136 9.49 -3.48 0.75
CA MET A 136 8.62 -2.34 0.49
C MET A 136 8.29 -1.63 1.79
N THR A 137 8.69 -0.37 1.93
CA THR A 137 8.28 0.47 3.06
C THR A 137 7.28 1.52 2.60
N MET A 138 6.46 2.02 3.52
CA MET A 138 5.37 2.94 3.19
C MET A 138 5.37 4.14 4.13
N GLY A 139 4.90 5.27 3.61
CA GLY A 139 4.61 6.47 4.37
C GLY A 139 3.23 6.99 4.02
N PHE A 140 2.54 7.53 5.01
CA PHE A 140 1.17 8.04 4.88
C PHE A 140 1.07 9.42 5.52
N ASN A 141 0.75 10.43 4.72
CA ASN A 141 0.64 11.81 5.19
C ASN A 141 -0.21 12.65 4.23
N MET A 142 -0.89 13.68 4.74
CA MET A 142 -1.60 14.67 3.91
C MET A 142 -0.67 15.37 2.90
N ASN A 143 0.61 15.54 3.25
CA ASN A 143 1.66 16.05 2.39
C ASN A 143 2.48 14.88 1.79
N LEU A 144 2.53 14.81 0.46
CA LEU A 144 3.19 13.73 -0.26
C LEU A 144 4.71 13.68 -0.02
N GLU A 145 5.35 14.83 0.19
CA GLU A 145 6.79 14.91 0.50
C GLU A 145 7.07 14.34 1.88
N GLU A 146 6.20 14.57 2.87
CA GLU A 146 6.35 13.99 4.20
C GLU A 146 6.09 12.47 4.18
N ALA A 147 5.14 12.01 3.37
CA ALA A 147 4.95 10.57 3.11
C ALA A 147 6.20 9.94 2.47
N ALA A 148 6.81 10.60 1.49
CA ALA A 148 8.05 10.16 0.86
C ALA A 148 9.22 10.08 1.85
N LYS A 149 9.42 11.12 2.68
CA LYS A 149 10.43 11.12 3.75
C LYS A 149 10.20 9.98 4.73
N GLN A 150 8.95 9.70 5.08
CA GLN A 150 8.62 8.60 5.98
C GLN A 150 8.97 7.23 5.35
N ALA A 151 8.51 6.94 4.13
CA ALA A 151 8.82 5.69 3.43
C ALA A 151 10.34 5.44 3.35
N LEU A 152 11.11 6.48 3.00
CA LEU A 152 12.56 6.42 2.93
C LEU A 152 13.21 6.16 4.30
N ARG A 153 12.79 6.87 5.36
CA ARG A 153 13.31 6.66 6.72
C ARG A 153 13.08 5.22 7.20
N GLU A 154 11.89 4.69 6.93
CA GLU A 154 11.57 3.29 7.24
C GLU A 154 12.44 2.31 6.44
N MET A 155 12.72 2.59 5.15
CA MET A 155 13.60 1.72 4.35
C MET A 155 15.03 1.73 4.88
N ILE A 156 15.55 2.91 5.25
CA ILE A 156 16.88 3.03 5.85
C ILE A 156 16.96 2.23 7.15
N ALA A 157 15.94 2.30 7.99
CA ALA A 157 15.87 1.53 9.23
C ALA A 157 15.80 0.02 8.95
N LEU A 158 14.94 -0.41 8.02
CA LEU A 158 14.75 -1.81 7.67
C LEU A 158 16.03 -2.43 7.10
N VAL A 159 16.69 -1.76 6.16
CA VAL A 159 17.98 -2.20 5.61
C VAL A 159 19.06 -2.21 6.68
N GLY A 160 19.09 -1.20 7.56
CA GLY A 160 20.03 -1.12 8.67
C GLY A 160 19.89 -2.27 9.67
N CYS A 161 18.67 -2.73 9.95
CA CYS A 161 18.43 -3.90 10.80
C CYS A 161 18.83 -5.23 10.15
N ASN A 162 18.97 -5.27 8.81
CA ASN A 162 19.22 -6.49 8.05
C ASN A 162 20.55 -6.48 7.31
N SER A 163 21.46 -5.57 7.65
CA SER A 163 22.80 -5.50 7.06
C SER A 163 23.80 -4.90 8.04
N SER A 164 25.08 -4.97 7.70
CA SER A 164 26.16 -4.31 8.45
C SER A 164 26.53 -2.93 7.89
N MET A 165 25.75 -2.39 6.94
CA MET A 165 26.04 -1.12 6.28
C MET A 165 25.82 0.07 7.21
N THR A 166 26.60 1.14 7.00
CA THR A 166 26.34 2.39 7.72
C THR A 166 25.08 3.07 7.20
N ARG A 167 24.50 3.95 8.01
CA ARG A 167 23.28 4.69 7.62
C ARG A 167 23.50 5.51 6.34
N ASP A 168 24.69 6.09 6.17
CA ASP A 168 25.02 6.92 5.01
C ASP A 168 25.20 6.07 3.75
N ASP A 169 25.86 4.90 3.86
CA ASP A 169 25.99 3.95 2.76
C ASP A 169 24.62 3.44 2.28
N ILE A 170 23.75 3.09 3.23
CA ILE A 170 22.37 2.69 2.92
C ILE A 170 21.66 3.79 2.17
N TYR A 171 21.76 5.04 2.65
CA TYR A 171 21.06 6.15 2.02
C TYR A 171 21.52 6.39 0.57
N MET A 172 22.84 6.34 0.33
CA MET A 172 23.40 6.43 -1.03
C MET A 172 22.98 5.24 -1.90
N LEU A 173 23.04 4.02 -1.36
CA LEU A 173 22.62 2.80 -2.07
C LEU A 173 21.17 2.90 -2.52
N LEU A 174 20.28 3.28 -1.62
CA LEU A 174 18.86 3.43 -1.90
C LEU A 174 18.61 4.45 -3.04
N SER A 175 19.37 5.55 -3.10
CA SER A 175 19.25 6.51 -4.20
C SER A 175 19.62 5.95 -5.58
N MET A 176 20.42 4.88 -5.64
CA MET A 176 20.88 4.26 -6.89
C MET A 176 20.08 3.02 -7.30
N SER A 177 19.36 2.40 -6.36
CA SER A 177 18.91 1.01 -6.50
C SER A 177 17.50 0.73 -5.97
N ALA A 178 16.81 1.74 -5.46
CA ALA A 178 15.43 1.65 -5.00
C ALA A 178 14.55 2.64 -5.75
N ASP A 179 13.27 2.28 -5.88
CA ASP A 179 12.27 3.08 -6.56
C ASP A 179 11.27 3.63 -5.54
N LEU A 180 10.93 4.91 -5.68
CA LEU A 180 9.93 5.58 -4.85
C LEU A 180 8.68 5.83 -5.70
N HIS A 181 7.54 5.31 -5.23
CA HIS A 181 6.28 5.31 -5.95
C HIS A 181 5.18 5.99 -5.14
N VAL A 182 4.31 6.74 -5.82
CA VAL A 182 3.07 7.22 -5.23
C VAL A 182 2.09 6.05 -5.15
N THR A 183 1.63 5.71 -3.95
CA THR A 183 0.69 4.61 -3.72
C THR A 183 -0.72 5.03 -4.15
N GLN A 184 -1.26 6.07 -3.50
CA GLN A 184 -2.50 6.76 -3.84
C GLN A 184 -2.40 8.26 -3.48
N LEU A 185 -3.29 9.07 -4.05
CA LEU A 185 -3.35 10.52 -3.84
C LEU A 185 -4.68 11.03 -3.27
N VAL A 186 -5.65 10.15 -3.08
CA VAL A 186 -7.08 10.48 -3.09
C VAL A 186 -7.78 10.26 -1.77
N ASP A 187 -7.07 9.69 -0.80
CA ASP A 187 -7.52 9.52 0.56
C ASP A 187 -7.30 10.77 1.42
N ILE A 188 -7.68 10.66 2.71
CA ILE A 188 -7.36 11.68 3.73
C ILE A 188 -5.83 11.85 3.86
N ASN A 189 -5.10 10.75 4.06
CA ASN A 189 -3.64 10.73 3.98
C ASN A 189 -3.22 10.12 2.65
N LYS A 190 -2.27 10.75 1.97
CA LYS A 190 -1.69 10.23 0.71
C LYS A 190 -0.62 9.19 1.02
N GLY A 191 -0.45 8.24 0.12
CA GLY A 191 0.53 7.16 0.26
C GLY A 191 1.72 7.31 -0.67
N VAL A 192 2.92 7.07 -0.13
CA VAL A 192 4.15 6.84 -0.90
C VAL A 192 4.77 5.55 -0.40
N HIS A 193 5.31 4.73 -1.30
CA HIS A 193 6.06 3.53 -0.93
C HIS A 193 7.38 3.44 -1.68
N MET A 194 8.35 2.77 -1.06
CA MET A 194 9.68 2.56 -1.61
C MET A 194 9.92 1.08 -1.81
N ILE A 195 10.37 0.66 -2.99
CA ILE A 195 10.76 -0.72 -3.30
C ILE A 195 12.27 -0.80 -3.38
N PHE A 196 12.86 -1.75 -2.64
CA PHE A 196 14.30 -2.02 -2.68
C PHE A 196 14.55 -3.51 -2.88
N ASN A 197 15.31 -3.87 -3.92
CA ASN A 197 15.61 -5.27 -4.23
C ASN A 197 16.71 -5.81 -3.30
N LYS A 198 16.41 -6.89 -2.60
CA LYS A 198 17.29 -7.52 -1.61
C LYS A 198 18.59 -8.06 -2.20
N LYS A 199 18.68 -8.26 -3.52
CA LYS A 199 19.92 -8.68 -4.20
C LYS A 199 21.07 -7.67 -4.04
N TYR A 200 20.77 -6.44 -3.62
CA TYR A 200 21.75 -5.39 -3.35
C TYR A 200 22.23 -5.37 -1.90
N LEU A 201 21.69 -6.23 -1.03
CA LEU A 201 22.24 -6.46 0.30
C LEU A 201 23.51 -7.32 0.19
N PRO A 202 24.48 -7.11 1.10
CA PRO A 202 25.69 -7.93 1.17
C PRO A 202 25.42 -9.37 1.65
#